data_AF-A0A954VWH7-F1
#
_entry.id   AF-A0A954VWH7-F1
#
_cell.length_a   1.000
_cell.length_b   1.000
_cell.length_c   1.000
_cell.angle_alpha   90.00
_cell.angle_beta   90.00
_cell.angle_gamma   90.00
#
_symmetry.space_group_name_H-M   'P 1'
#
loop_
_entity.id
_entity.type
_entity.pdbx_description
1 polymer ?
#
loop_
_entity_poly.entity_id
_entity_poly.type
_entity_poly.pdbx_seq_one_letter_code
_entity_poly.pdbx_strand_id
1 'polypeptide(L)'
;DVCIIDTAGRLQTQVNLMDQLTKIRRVISKQIPDAPHDVILVLDATAGQNGLSQAKGFSDAVQCTGIVLAKLDGTAKGGVVIPIRQQFEIPVRYIGLGEQPEDFALFNPQEFVNALFAN
;
A
#
# COMPACT_ATOMS: atom_id res chain seq x y z
N ASP A 1 17.89 -4.40 13.18
CA ASP A 1 17.90 -3.06 12.54
C ASP A 1 17.01 -3.03 11.31
N VAL A 2 16.66 -1.83 10.83
CA VAL A 2 15.75 -1.61 9.69
C VAL A 2 16.29 -0.47 8.81
N CYS A 3 16.16 -0.60 7.49
CA CYS A 3 16.41 0.47 6.52
C CYS A 3 15.12 0.73 5.74
N ILE A 4 14.61 1.97 5.80
CA ILE A 4 13.40 2.39 5.09
C ILE A 4 13.83 3.23 3.89
N ILE A 5 13.31 2.89 2.71
CA ILE A 5 13.63 3.57 1.45
C ILE A 5 12.36 4.27 0.97
N ASP A 6 12.36 5.59 1.02
CA ASP A 6 11.31 6.39 0.40
C ASP A 6 11.52 6.48 -1.12
N THR A 7 10.42 6.52 -1.88
CA THR A 7 10.44 6.50 -3.34
C THR A 7 9.47 7.54 -3.91
N ALA A 8 9.67 7.93 -5.17
CA ALA A 8 8.74 8.86 -5.83
C ALA A 8 7.33 8.25 -5.94
N GLY A 9 6.28 9.10 -5.86
CA GLY A 9 4.88 8.63 -5.84
C GLY A 9 3.93 9.26 -6.86
N ARG A 10 4.42 10.01 -7.86
CA ARG A 10 3.54 10.78 -8.78
C ARG A 10 3.13 9.99 -10.02
N LEU A 11 1.81 9.84 -10.20
CA LEU A 11 1.12 8.93 -11.12
C LEU A 11 1.03 9.35 -12.60
N GLN A 12 1.38 10.60 -12.94
CA GLN A 12 1.03 11.15 -14.26
C GLN A 12 1.79 10.52 -15.44
N THR A 13 2.80 9.68 -15.18
CA THR A 13 3.34 8.72 -16.17
C THR A 13 3.67 7.39 -15.46
N GLN A 14 2.69 6.49 -15.34
CA GLN A 14 2.86 5.20 -14.63
C GLN A 14 4.11 4.43 -15.10
N VAL A 15 4.42 4.46 -16.40
CA VAL A 15 5.57 3.75 -16.99
C VAL A 15 6.91 4.21 -16.40
N ASN A 16 7.17 5.52 -16.41
CA ASN A 16 8.45 6.06 -15.93
C ASN A 16 8.67 5.77 -14.43
N LEU A 17 7.60 5.85 -13.64
CA LEU A 17 7.67 5.54 -12.21
C LEU A 17 7.94 4.05 -11.99
N MET A 18 7.25 3.16 -12.71
CA MET A 18 7.47 1.71 -12.58
C MET A 18 8.89 1.30 -13.00
N ASP A 19 9.46 1.93 -14.03
CA ASP A 19 10.84 1.69 -14.44
C ASP A 19 11.84 2.12 -13.36
N GLN A 20 11.59 3.25 -12.69
CA GLN A 20 12.40 3.71 -11.56
C GLN A 20 12.34 2.73 -10.39
N LEU A 21 11.14 2.30 -10.00
CA LEU A 21 10.94 1.34 -8.90
C LEU A 21 11.60 -0.02 -9.21
N THR A 22 11.45 -0.51 -10.44
CA THR A 22 12.10 -1.74 -10.92
C THR A 22 13.62 -1.61 -10.85
N LYS A 23 14.17 -0.45 -11.24
CA LYS A 23 15.60 -0.17 -11.15
C LYS A 23 16.09 -0.18 -9.69
N ILE A 24 15.36 0.47 -8.78
CA ILE A 24 15.69 0.52 -7.35
C ILE A 24 15.76 -0.89 -6.79
N ARG A 25 14.70 -1.69 -6.98
CA ARG A 25 14.65 -3.10 -6.57
C ARG A 25 15.85 -3.88 -7.08
N ARG A 26 16.12 -3.82 -8.40
CA ARG A 26 17.25 -4.52 -9.02
C ARG A 26 18.61 -4.12 -8.44
N VAL A 27 18.81 -2.85 -8.09
CA VAL A 27 20.09 -2.38 -7.53
C VAL A 27 20.26 -2.88 -6.10
N ILE A 28 19.20 -2.82 -5.28
CA ILE A 28 19.23 -3.30 -3.90
C ILE A 28 19.49 -4.82 -3.85
N SER A 29 18.84 -5.60 -4.72
CA SER A 29 19.03 -7.06 -4.77
C SER A 29 20.45 -7.48 -5.16
N LYS A 30 21.24 -6.60 -5.79
CA LYS A 30 22.67 -6.87 -6.06
C LYS A 30 23.54 -6.78 -4.81
N GLN A 31 23.14 -5.98 -3.83
CA GLN A 31 23.87 -5.79 -2.58
C GLN A 31 23.42 -6.80 -1.52
N ILE A 32 22.12 -7.06 -1.46
CA ILE A 32 21.51 -8.01 -0.53
C ILE A 32 20.55 -8.88 -1.35
N PRO A 33 20.89 -10.16 -1.63
CA PRO A 33 20.11 -11.02 -2.54
C PRO A 33 18.61 -11.09 -2.25
N ASP A 34 18.24 -11.11 -0.97
CA ASP A 34 16.84 -11.25 -0.52
C ASP A 34 16.12 -9.90 -0.33
N ALA A 35 16.80 -8.79 -0.63
CA ALA A 35 16.23 -7.46 -0.50
C ALA A 35 15.54 -6.99 -1.81
N PRO A 36 14.48 -6.17 -1.72
CA PRO A 36 13.82 -5.73 -0.49
C PRO A 36 13.02 -6.86 0.19
N HIS A 37 13.16 -6.98 1.52
CA HIS A 37 12.44 -7.98 2.32
C HIS A 37 10.94 -7.67 2.41
N ASP A 38 10.60 -6.38 2.43
CA ASP A 38 9.23 -5.89 2.40
C ASP A 38 9.12 -4.77 1.36
N VAL A 39 8.06 -4.85 0.57
CA VAL A 39 7.64 -3.83 -0.40
C VAL A 39 6.23 -3.42 -0.03
N ILE A 40 6.06 -2.19 0.42
CA ILE A 40 4.80 -1.68 0.96
C ILE A 40 4.26 -0.60 0.05
N LEU A 41 3.01 -0.75 -0.38
CA LEU A 41 2.28 0.27 -1.12
C LEU A 41 1.37 1.05 -0.18
N VAL A 42 1.52 2.38 -0.17
CA VAL A 42 0.61 3.28 0.55
C VAL A 42 -0.49 3.75 -0.39
N LEU A 43 -1.74 3.51 -0.03
CA LEU A 43 -2.92 3.93 -0.78
C LEU A 43 -3.82 4.82 0.07
N ASP A 44 -4.39 5.84 -0.56
CA ASP A 44 -5.47 6.62 0.04
C ASP A 44 -6.76 5.78 -0.01
N ALA A 45 -7.43 5.60 1.14
CA ALA A 45 -8.68 4.83 1.22
C ALA A 45 -9.79 5.38 0.32
N THR A 46 -9.70 6.65 -0.09
CA THR A 46 -10.66 7.32 -0.97
C THR A 46 -10.38 7.09 -2.47
N ALA A 47 -9.25 6.48 -2.84
CA ALA A 47 -8.78 6.40 -4.22
C ALA A 47 -9.64 5.51 -5.16
N GLY A 48 -10.52 4.66 -4.61
CA GLY A 48 -11.43 3.82 -5.40
C GLY A 48 -10.72 3.01 -6.48
N GLN A 49 -11.19 3.11 -7.74
CA GLN A 49 -10.62 2.40 -8.90
C GLN A 49 -9.18 2.85 -9.24
N ASN A 50 -8.79 4.07 -8.89
CA ASN A 50 -7.42 4.53 -9.10
C ASN A 50 -6.45 3.76 -8.18
N GLY A 51 -6.88 3.46 -6.95
CA GLY A 51 -6.10 2.64 -6.02
C GLY A 51 -5.86 1.22 -6.55
N LEU A 52 -6.86 0.61 -7.20
CA LEU A 52 -6.73 -0.72 -7.81
C LEU A 52 -5.73 -0.74 -8.98
N SER A 53 -5.81 0.22 -9.89
CA SER A 53 -4.88 0.29 -11.02
C SER A 53 -3.45 0.56 -10.56
N GLN A 54 -3.27 1.41 -9.54
CA GLN A 54 -1.98 1.66 -8.91
C GLN A 54 -1.43 0.41 -8.22
N ALA A 55 -2.26 -0.31 -7.45
CA ALA A 55 -1.87 -1.56 -6.80
C ALA A 55 -1.39 -2.60 -7.81
N LYS A 56 -2.07 -2.71 -8.96
CA LYS A 56 -1.64 -3.60 -10.05
C LYS A 56 -0.27 -3.23 -10.58
N GLY A 57 -0.11 -2.01 -11.11
CA GLY A 57 1.14 -1.59 -11.73
C GLY A 57 2.33 -1.66 -10.77
N PHE A 58 2.13 -1.26 -9.52
CA PHE A 58 3.16 -1.33 -8.49
C PHE A 58 3.53 -2.78 -8.14
N SER A 59 2.55 -3.67 -8.02
CA SER A 59 2.80 -5.09 -7.75
C SER A 59 3.55 -5.76 -8.88
N ASP A 60 3.17 -5.47 -10.12
CA ASP A 60 3.85 -5.97 -11.32
C ASP A 60 5.31 -5.49 -11.40
N ALA A 61 5.59 -4.25 -11.00
CA ALA A 61 6.92 -3.65 -11.07
C ALA A 61 7.88 -4.13 -9.97
N VAL A 62 7.38 -4.26 -8.73
CA VAL A 62 8.25 -4.46 -7.55
C VAL A 62 7.82 -5.56 -6.60
N GLN A 63 6.88 -6.44 -7.00
CA GLN A 63 6.32 -7.53 -6.18
C GLN A 63 5.93 -7.05 -4.79
N CYS A 64 4.85 -6.28 -4.75
CA CYS A 64 4.31 -5.73 -3.51
C CYS A 64 3.95 -6.86 -2.52
N THR A 65 4.30 -6.64 -1.25
CA THR A 65 4.14 -7.63 -0.17
C THR A 65 3.14 -7.20 0.90
N GLY A 66 2.71 -5.94 0.87
CA GLY A 66 1.81 -5.39 1.86
C GLY A 66 1.28 -4.02 1.46
N ILE A 67 0.10 -3.69 1.99
CA ILE A 67 -0.57 -2.41 1.74
C ILE A 67 -0.76 -1.66 3.05
N VAL A 68 -0.57 -0.35 2.99
CA VAL A 68 -0.96 0.63 4.00
C VAL A 68 -2.13 1.42 3.44
N LEU A 69 -3.20 1.58 4.22
CA LEU A 69 -4.33 2.42 3.85
C LEU A 69 -4.34 3.69 4.70
N ALA A 70 -4.13 4.84 4.08
CA ALA A 70 -4.18 6.12 4.75
C ALA A 70 -5.60 6.74 4.69
N LYS A 71 -5.89 7.66 5.62
CA LYS A 71 -7.11 8.47 5.70
C LYS A 71 -8.40 7.68 5.85
N LEU A 72 -8.37 6.64 6.70
CA LEU A 72 -9.54 5.80 6.92
C LEU A 72 -10.58 6.46 7.85
N ASP A 73 -10.16 7.42 8.66
CA ASP A 73 -10.97 8.27 9.54
C ASP A 73 -11.98 9.16 8.81
N GLY A 74 -11.61 9.62 7.61
CA GLY A 74 -12.39 10.64 6.90
C GLY A 74 -13.59 10.12 6.09
N THR A 75 -13.79 8.81 5.92
CA THR A 75 -14.83 8.33 4.97
C THR A 75 -15.51 7.01 5.31
N ALA A 76 -16.84 6.98 5.10
CA ALA A 76 -17.70 5.79 4.98
C ALA A 76 -17.38 4.91 3.73
N LYS A 77 -16.12 4.94 3.26
CA LYS A 77 -15.66 4.34 2.00
C LYS A 77 -14.46 3.40 2.20
N GLY A 78 -14.36 2.76 3.35
CA GLY A 78 -13.46 1.61 3.56
C GLY A 78 -13.66 0.46 2.53
N GLY A 79 -14.69 0.52 1.69
CA GLY A 79 -14.95 -0.45 0.63
C GLY A 79 -13.83 -0.69 -0.37
N VAL A 80 -12.77 0.14 -0.48
CA VAL A 80 -11.61 -0.13 -1.37
C VAL A 80 -10.75 -1.30 -0.88
N VAL A 81 -10.79 -1.62 0.42
CA VAL A 81 -10.03 -2.73 1.02
C VAL A 81 -10.45 -4.07 0.43
N ILE A 82 -11.76 -4.25 0.25
CA ILE A 82 -12.37 -5.49 -0.23
C ILE A 82 -11.88 -5.85 -1.64
N PRO A 83 -12.02 -5.01 -2.68
CA PRO A 83 -11.58 -5.32 -4.03
C PRO A 83 -10.05 -5.41 -4.13
N ILE A 84 -9.28 -4.63 -3.36
CA ILE A 84 -7.81 -4.77 -3.31
C ILE A 84 -7.44 -6.18 -2.86
N ARG A 85 -8.02 -6.64 -1.75
CA ARG A 85 -7.76 -7.99 -1.23
C ARG A 85 -8.22 -9.07 -2.20
N GLN A 86 -9.39 -8.91 -2.81
CA GLN A 86 -9.93 -9.88 -3.78
C GLN A 86 -9.11 -9.98 -5.07
N GLN A 87 -8.53 -8.87 -5.52
CA GLN A 87 -7.87 -8.81 -6.82
C GLN A 87 -6.37 -9.12 -6.77
N PHE A 88 -5.69 -8.76 -5.68
CA PHE A 88 -4.23 -8.85 -5.61
C PHE A 88 -3.70 -9.87 -4.61
N GLU A 89 -4.56 -10.42 -3.75
CA GLU A 89 -4.15 -11.33 -2.65
C GLU A 89 -3.07 -10.76 -1.71
N ILE A 90 -2.80 -9.45 -1.79
CA ILE A 90 -1.83 -8.74 -0.95
C ILE A 90 -2.50 -8.33 0.36
N PRO A 91 -1.89 -8.62 1.52
CA PRO A 91 -2.46 -8.24 2.81
C PRO A 91 -2.37 -6.72 3.03
N VAL A 92 -3.47 -6.15 3.51
CA VAL A 92 -3.41 -4.85 4.20
C VAL A 92 -2.77 -5.09 5.56
N ARG A 93 -1.65 -4.42 5.83
CA ARG A 93 -0.87 -4.59 7.06
C ARG A 93 -1.11 -3.47 8.06
N TYR A 94 -1.33 -2.25 7.56
CA TYR A 94 -1.49 -1.07 8.40
C TYR A 94 -2.57 -0.13 7.89
N ILE A 95 -3.08 0.70 8.79
CA ILE A 95 -4.05 1.76 8.52
C ILE A 95 -3.59 3.07 9.19
N GLY A 96 -3.84 4.18 8.51
CA GLY A 96 -3.74 5.53 9.05
C GLY A 96 -5.14 6.09 9.31
N LEU A 97 -5.39 6.43 10.58
CA LEU A 97 -6.65 6.94 11.11
C LEU A 97 -6.60 8.45 11.38
N GLY A 98 -5.59 9.15 10.87
CA GLY A 98 -5.36 10.55 11.14
C GLY A 98 -3.96 10.98 10.69
N GLU A 99 -3.55 12.15 11.17
CA GLU A 99 -2.32 12.83 10.75
C GLU A 99 -1.18 12.68 11.78
N GLN A 100 -1.48 12.22 13.00
CA GLN A 100 -0.47 12.06 14.04
C GLN A 100 0.19 10.68 13.94
N PRO A 101 1.44 10.53 14.41
CA PRO A 101 2.12 9.23 14.45
C PRO A 101 1.33 8.15 15.21
N GLU A 102 0.59 8.55 16.24
CA GLU A 102 -0.24 7.66 17.05
C GLU A 102 -1.48 7.14 16.30
N ASP A 103 -1.84 7.78 15.18
CA ASP A 103 -2.98 7.39 14.35
C ASP A 103 -2.63 6.26 13.36
N PHE A 104 -1.38 5.77 13.39
CA PHE A 104 -0.93 4.65 12.57
C PHE A 104 -1.04 3.32 13.35
N ALA A 105 -1.85 2.40 12.84
CA ALA A 105 -2.17 1.15 13.52
C ALA A 105 -2.02 -0.07 12.61
N LEU A 106 -1.89 -1.25 13.23
CA LEU A 106 -2.00 -2.53 12.52
C LEU A 106 -3.42 -2.71 11.99
N PHE A 107 -3.55 -3.29 10.81
CA PHE A 107 -4.86 -3.62 10.26
C PHE A 107 -5.45 -4.85 10.94
N ASN A 108 -6.61 -4.67 11.57
CA ASN A 108 -7.42 -5.77 12.09
C ASN A 108 -8.71 -5.90 11.25
N PRO A 109 -8.86 -6.98 10.45
CA PRO A 109 -10.04 -7.18 9.62
C PRO A 109 -11.35 -7.19 10.41
N GLN A 110 -11.35 -7.73 11.63
CA GLN A 110 -12.55 -7.83 12.46
C GLN A 110 -12.97 -6.45 12.97
N GLU A 111 -12.03 -5.67 13.50
CA GLU A 111 -12.29 -4.29 13.94
C GLU A 111 -12.72 -3.42 12.77
N PHE A 112 -12.10 -3.60 11.60
CA PHE A 112 -12.47 -2.89 10.39
C PHE A 112 -13.91 -3.18 9.94
N VAL A 113 -14.30 -4.45 9.91
CA VAL A 113 -15.68 -4.86 9.59
C VAL A 113 -16.65 -4.31 10.64
N ASN A 114 -16.31 -4.42 11.92
CA ASN A 114 -17.14 -3.89 13.00
C ASN A 114 -17.35 -2.38 12.84
N ALA A 115 -16.29 -1.61 12.55
CA ALA A 115 -16.38 -0.18 12.30
C ALA A 115 -17.22 0.16 11.06
N LEU A 116 -17.19 -0.68 10.02
CA LEU A 116 -17.98 -0.47 8.80
C LEU A 116 -19.48 -0.68 9.01
N PHE A 117 -19.87 -1.56 9.94
CA PHE A 117 -21.26 -1.94 10.21
C PHE A 117 -21.79 -1.45 11.57
N ALA A 118 -20.98 -0.76 12.36
CA ALA A 118 -21.39 -0.09 13.58
C ALA A 118 -22.25 1.13 13.20
N ASN A 119 -23.52 0.88 12.92
CA ASN A 119 -24.62 1.84 12.93
C ASN A 119 -25.50 1.55 14.14
#